data_AF-J2TYP9-F1
#
_entry.id   AF-J2TYP9-F1
#
_cell.length_a   1.000
_cell.length_b   1.000
_cell.length_c   1.000
_cell.angle_alpha   90.00
_cell.angle_beta   90.00
_cell.angle_gamma   90.00
#
_symmetry.space_group_name_H-M   'P 1'
#
loop_
_entity.id
_entity.type
_entity.pdbx_description
1 polymer ?
#
loop_
_entity_poly.entity_id
_entity_poly.type
_entity_poly.pdbx_seq_one_letter_code
_entity_poly.pdbx_strand_id
1 'polypeptide(L)'
;MSIPESDWKKFKELHKLALDRFCQGVLADAETIAQHSALSAQARYGMLYRLMRDRDKDIVRIFDPYSRSSAFSSLSMMVKFDLLTDAELSVLSEGIREVIADIVRQPYELEWADEIVRQN
;
A
#
# COMPACT_ATOMS: atom_id res chain seq x y z
N MET A 1 -6.51 -7.77 -17.99
CA MET A 1 -5.32 -7.71 -18.87
C MET A 1 -4.22 -8.56 -18.25
N SER A 2 -3.35 -9.19 -19.05
CA SER A 2 -2.20 -9.98 -18.55
C SER A 2 -0.91 -9.23 -18.82
N ILE A 3 0.09 -9.37 -17.94
CA ILE A 3 1.40 -8.75 -18.14
C ILE A 3 2.20 -9.54 -19.21
N PRO A 4 2.78 -8.84 -20.22
CA PRO A 4 3.67 -9.46 -21.20
C PRO A 4 4.85 -10.19 -20.56
N GLU A 5 5.41 -11.18 -21.25
CA GLU A 5 6.49 -11.99 -20.68
C GLU A 5 7.76 -11.18 -20.39
N SER A 6 8.05 -10.22 -21.28
CA SER A 6 9.14 -9.25 -21.14
C SER A 6 9.05 -8.43 -19.85
N ASP A 7 7.84 -8.20 -19.34
CA ASP A 7 7.59 -7.40 -18.14
C ASP A 7 7.38 -8.24 -16.89
N TRP A 8 7.11 -9.55 -17.03
CA TRP A 8 6.89 -10.43 -15.88
C TRP A 8 8.08 -10.45 -14.91
N LYS A 9 9.31 -10.50 -15.43
CA LYS A 9 10.51 -10.45 -14.59
C LYS A 9 10.64 -9.11 -13.85
N LYS A 10 10.31 -8.00 -14.53
CA LYS A 10 10.39 -6.65 -13.98
C LYS A 10 9.32 -6.42 -12.91
N PHE A 11 8.10 -6.87 -13.18
CA PHE A 11 6.99 -6.85 -12.24
C PHE A 11 7.36 -7.52 -10.91
N LYS A 12 8.02 -8.68 -10.94
CA LYS A 12 8.41 -9.37 -9.70
C LYS A 12 9.36 -8.55 -8.83
N GLU A 13 10.26 -7.78 -9.43
CA GLU A 13 11.17 -6.91 -8.66
C GLU A 13 10.43 -5.67 -8.13
N LEU A 14 9.55 -5.07 -8.94
CA LEU A 14 8.67 -3.98 -8.50
C LEU A 14 7.72 -4.42 -7.37
N HIS A 15 7.20 -5.65 -7.44
CA HIS A 15 6.31 -6.21 -6.43
C HIS A 15 6.99 -6.33 -5.06
N LYS A 16 8.22 -6.85 -5.02
CA LYS A 16 9.02 -6.92 -3.79
C LYS A 16 9.29 -5.53 -3.21
N LEU A 17 9.67 -4.57 -4.07
CA LEU A 17 9.95 -3.20 -3.66
C LEU A 17 8.71 -2.50 -3.10
N ALA A 18 7.56 -2.66 -3.76
CA ALA A 18 6.29 -2.10 -3.31
C ALA A 18 5.83 -2.73 -1.99
N LEU A 19 6.04 -4.04 -1.78
CA LEU A 19 5.71 -4.72 -0.52
C LEU A 19 6.56 -4.19 0.63
N ASP A 20 7.87 -4.04 0.43
CA ASP A 20 8.77 -3.48 1.44
C ASP A 20 8.36 -2.06 1.84
N ARG A 21 8.10 -1.18 0.86
CA ARG A 21 7.62 0.19 1.12
C ARG A 21 6.26 0.22 1.80
N PHE A 22 5.34 -0.64 1.39
CA PHE A 22 4.04 -0.77 2.06
C PHE A 22 4.23 -1.11 3.53
N CYS A 23 5.02 -2.14 3.84
CA CYS A 23 5.30 -2.55 5.21
C CYS A 23 5.98 -1.44 6.02
N GLN A 24 6.94 -0.73 5.43
CA GLN A 24 7.60 0.42 6.08
C GLN A 24 6.61 1.54 6.41
N GLY A 25 5.71 1.87 5.48
CA GLY A 25 4.64 2.85 5.72
C GLY A 25 3.72 2.44 6.86
N VAL A 26 3.29 1.18 6.89
CA VAL A 26 2.45 0.64 7.99
C VAL A 26 3.16 0.70 9.33
N LEU A 27 4.48 0.45 9.38
CA LEU A 27 5.26 0.56 10.61
C LEU A 27 5.42 2.01 11.07
N ALA A 28 5.63 2.95 10.14
CA ALA A 28 5.70 4.38 10.46
C ALA A 28 4.35 4.92 10.98
N ASP A 29 3.25 4.50 10.37
CA ASP A 29 1.88 4.76 10.81
C ASP A 29 1.66 4.23 12.24
N ALA A 30 2.08 2.99 12.49
CA ALA A 30 1.97 2.35 13.80
C ALA A 30 2.80 3.08 14.87
N GLU A 31 4.01 3.50 14.54
CA GLU A 31 4.85 4.29 15.43
C GLU A 31 4.18 5.63 15.77
N THR A 32 3.62 6.31 14.77
CA THR A 32 2.91 7.58 14.93
C THR A 32 1.73 7.43 15.89
N ILE A 33 0.92 6.38 15.74
CA ILE A 33 -0.20 6.09 16.65
C ILE A 33 0.33 5.75 18.05
N ALA A 34 1.35 4.89 18.15
CA ALA A 34 1.90 4.44 19.42
C ALA A 34 2.50 5.59 20.23
N GLN A 35 3.10 6.58 19.58
CA GLN A 35 3.73 7.74 20.24
C GLN A 35 2.77 8.93 20.45
N HIS A 36 1.52 8.85 19.98
CA HIS A 36 0.55 9.94 20.07
C HIS A 36 0.08 10.22 21.52
N SER A 37 0.80 11.09 22.23
CA SER A 37 0.63 11.35 23.67
C SER A 37 -0.73 11.92 24.07
N ALA A 38 -1.47 12.56 23.16
CA ALA A 38 -2.81 13.07 23.44
C ALA A 38 -3.90 11.98 23.50
N LEU A 39 -3.60 10.75 23.06
CA LEU A 39 -4.53 9.62 23.10
C LEU A 39 -4.28 8.75 24.34
N SER A 40 -5.35 8.19 24.90
CA SER A 40 -5.23 7.18 25.95
C SER A 40 -4.51 5.93 25.43
N ALA A 41 -3.93 5.13 26.33
CA ALA A 41 -3.33 3.85 25.94
C ALA A 41 -4.35 2.91 25.27
N GLN A 42 -5.61 2.89 25.73
CA GLN A 42 -6.69 2.10 25.14
C GLN A 42 -7.03 2.58 23.72
N ALA A 43 -7.13 3.89 23.50
CA ALA A 43 -7.41 4.46 22.19
C ALA A 43 -6.29 4.14 21.19
N ARG A 44 -5.02 4.31 21.58
CA ARG A 44 -3.86 3.93 20.76
C ARG A 44 -3.89 2.44 20.42
N TYR A 45 -4.14 1.57 21.39
CA TYR A 45 -4.27 0.12 21.17
C TYR A 45 -5.37 -0.20 20.14
N GLY A 46 -6.57 0.39 20.30
CA GLY A 46 -7.69 0.16 19.38
C GLY A 46 -7.44 0.69 17.97
N MET A 47 -6.68 1.79 17.82
CA MET A 47 -6.25 2.29 16.53
C MET A 47 -5.21 1.37 15.88
N LEU A 48 -4.19 0.93 16.62
CA LEU A 48 -3.18 -0.01 16.13
C LEU A 48 -3.82 -1.32 15.65
N TYR A 49 -4.78 -1.86 16.41
CA TYR A 49 -5.50 -3.06 16.00
C TYR A 49 -6.22 -2.89 14.67
N ARG A 50 -6.93 -1.76 14.48
CA ARG A 50 -7.63 -1.44 13.23
C ARG A 50 -6.65 -1.29 12.07
N LEU A 51 -5.59 -0.50 12.26
CA LEU A 51 -4.53 -0.32 11.27
C LEU A 51 -3.98 -1.67 10.80
N MET A 52 -3.52 -2.53 11.72
CA MET A 52 -2.92 -3.81 11.37
C MET A 52 -3.92 -4.73 10.67
N ARG A 53 -5.16 -4.78 11.15
CA ARG A 53 -6.23 -5.60 10.55
C ARG A 53 -6.54 -5.17 9.12
N ASP A 54 -6.62 -3.87 8.86
CA ASP A 54 -6.97 -3.37 7.53
C ASP A 54 -5.79 -3.51 6.56
N ARG A 55 -4.57 -3.23 7.02
CA ARG A 55 -3.37 -3.42 6.21
C ARG A 55 -3.07 -4.88 5.88
N ASP A 56 -3.42 -5.83 6.76
CA ASP A 56 -3.33 -7.26 6.47
C ASP A 56 -4.24 -7.67 5.29
N LYS A 57 -5.47 -7.13 5.24
CA LYS A 57 -6.37 -7.34 4.09
C LYS A 57 -5.79 -6.74 2.81
N ASP A 58 -5.16 -5.57 2.92
CA ASP A 58 -4.51 -4.92 1.78
C ASP A 58 -3.32 -5.74 1.29
N ILE A 59 -2.55 -6.36 2.19
CA ILE A 59 -1.47 -7.28 1.81
C ILE A 59 -2.00 -8.43 0.96
N VAL A 60 -3.03 -9.12 1.47
CA VAL A 60 -3.67 -10.24 0.76
C VAL A 60 -4.24 -9.79 -0.59
N ARG A 61 -4.82 -8.59 -0.65
CA ARG A 61 -5.44 -8.09 -1.88
C ARG A 61 -4.41 -7.68 -2.94
N ILE A 62 -3.31 -7.05 -2.52
CA ILE A 62 -2.34 -6.42 -3.43
C ILE A 62 -1.25 -7.42 -3.81
N PHE A 63 -0.72 -8.16 -2.83
CA PHE A 63 0.56 -8.87 -2.99
C PHE A 63 0.42 -10.39 -3.11
N ASP A 64 -0.58 -11.03 -2.50
CA ASP A 64 -0.78 -12.48 -2.65
C ASP A 64 -1.11 -12.94 -4.08
N PRO A 65 -1.79 -12.16 -4.93
CA PRO A 65 -2.08 -12.59 -6.30
C PRO A 65 -0.81 -12.64 -7.17
N TYR A 66 -0.14 -13.79 -7.17
CA TYR A 66 1.20 -13.95 -7.77
C TYR A 66 1.21 -14.77 -9.07
N SER A 67 0.34 -14.42 -10.02
CA SER A 67 0.28 -15.03 -11.36
C SER A 67 0.29 -13.96 -12.44
N ARG A 68 0.66 -14.31 -13.69
CA ARG A 68 0.69 -13.33 -14.81
C ARG A 68 -0.66 -12.69 -15.11
N SER A 69 -1.77 -13.42 -14.90
CA SER A 69 -3.12 -12.93 -15.11
C SER A 69 -3.61 -12.01 -13.98
N SER A 70 -3.09 -12.16 -12.76
CA SER A 70 -3.40 -11.28 -11.62
C SER A 70 -2.44 -10.10 -11.48
N ALA A 71 -1.24 -10.20 -12.06
CA ALA A 71 -0.16 -9.24 -11.92
C ALA A 71 -0.55 -7.81 -12.31
N PHE A 72 -1.38 -7.66 -13.34
CA PHE A 72 -1.85 -6.34 -13.76
C PHE A 72 -2.72 -5.68 -12.68
N SER A 73 -3.61 -6.43 -12.05
CA SER A 73 -4.45 -5.93 -10.96
C SER A 73 -3.60 -5.55 -9.74
N SER A 74 -2.61 -6.38 -9.40
CA SER A 74 -1.64 -6.06 -8.33
C SER A 74 -0.85 -4.79 -8.65
N LEU A 75 -0.30 -4.67 -9.86
CA LEU A 75 0.44 -3.49 -10.31
C LEU A 75 -0.43 -2.22 -10.23
N SER A 76 -1.67 -2.31 -10.70
CA SER A 76 -2.61 -1.18 -10.66
C SER A 76 -2.86 -0.70 -9.23
N MET A 77 -2.97 -1.64 -8.28
CA MET A 77 -3.11 -1.30 -6.87
C MET A 77 -1.85 -0.70 -6.27
N MET A 78 -0.66 -1.19 -6.65
CA MET A 78 0.62 -0.62 -6.21
C MET A 78 0.78 0.84 -6.69
N VAL A 79 0.40 1.12 -7.95
CA VAL A 79 0.38 2.49 -8.49
C VAL A 79 -0.67 3.33 -7.77
N LYS A 80 -1.88 2.80 -7.60
CA LYS A 80 -2.95 3.49 -6.88
C LYS A 80 -2.51 3.89 -5.49
N PHE A 81 -1.81 3.04 -4.74
CA PHE A 81 -1.34 3.38 -3.38
C PHE A 81 0.01 4.10 -3.36
N ASP A 82 0.47 4.60 -4.50
CA ASP A 82 1.71 5.39 -4.62
C ASP A 82 2.97 4.66 -4.13
N LEU A 83 3.00 3.33 -4.27
CA LEU A 83 4.12 2.50 -3.77
C LEU A 83 5.33 2.48 -4.72
N LEU A 84 5.14 2.95 -5.96
CA LEU A 84 6.13 2.94 -7.03
C LEU A 84 6.22 4.32 -7.68
N THR A 85 7.45 4.78 -7.91
CA THR A 85 7.72 6.04 -8.61
C THR A 85 7.59 5.87 -10.11
N ASP A 86 7.35 6.96 -10.84
CA ASP A 86 7.32 6.92 -12.31
C ASP A 86 8.65 6.42 -12.92
N ALA A 87 9.78 6.76 -12.27
CA ALA A 87 11.09 6.29 -12.68
C ALA A 87 11.23 4.77 -12.58
N GLU A 88 10.69 4.15 -11.54
CA GLU A 88 10.70 2.70 -11.38
C GLU A 88 9.74 2.01 -12.37
N LEU A 89 8.59 2.63 -12.64
CA LEU A 89 7.64 2.13 -13.63
C LEU A 89 8.16 2.25 -15.06
N SER A 90 9.13 3.12 -15.32
CA SER A 90 9.72 3.33 -16.66
C SER A 90 10.35 2.07 -17.27
N VAL A 91 10.69 1.07 -16.45
CA VAL A 91 11.27 -0.19 -16.91
C VAL A 91 10.25 -1.06 -17.67
N LEU A 92 8.95 -0.84 -17.45
CA LEU A 92 7.87 -1.59 -18.07
C LEU A 92 7.68 -1.18 -19.53
N SER A 93 7.08 -2.07 -20.32
CA SER A 93 6.73 -1.75 -21.71
C SER A 93 5.80 -0.55 -21.79
N GLU A 94 5.86 0.16 -22.92
CA GLU A 94 5.00 1.31 -23.21
C GLU A 94 3.51 0.98 -23.03
N GLY A 95 3.04 -0.15 -23.58
CA GLY A 95 1.64 -0.54 -23.43
C GLY A 95 1.19 -0.76 -21.98
N ILE A 96 2.07 -1.18 -21.08
CA ILE A 96 1.73 -1.23 -19.64
C ILE A 96 1.73 0.18 -19.04
N ARG A 97 2.71 1.01 -19.40
CA ARG A 97 2.82 2.39 -18.90
C ARG A 97 1.64 3.26 -19.32
N GLU A 98 1.14 3.12 -20.53
CA GLU A 98 -0.07 3.81 -21.01
C GLU A 98 -1.28 3.46 -20.16
N VAL A 99 -1.48 2.17 -19.87
CA VAL A 99 -2.66 1.70 -19.13
C VAL A 99 -2.64 2.17 -17.67
N ILE A 100 -1.46 2.25 -17.04
CA ILE A 100 -1.35 2.69 -15.65
C ILE A 100 -1.27 4.22 -15.50
N ALA A 101 -1.11 4.97 -16.59
CA ALA A 101 -0.96 6.44 -16.56
C ALA A 101 -2.20 7.15 -16.01
N ASP A 102 -3.39 6.58 -16.24
CA ASP A 102 -4.67 7.16 -15.78
C ASP A 102 -5.03 6.77 -14.33
N ILE A 103 -4.19 5.96 -13.67
CA ILE A 103 -4.45 5.54 -12.30
C ILE A 103 -4.17 6.72 -11.35
N VAL A 104 -5.24 7.24 -10.74
CA VAL A 104 -5.13 8.26 -9.71
C VAL A 104 -4.48 7.66 -8.46
N ARG A 105 -3.34 8.26 -8.07
CA ARG A 105 -2.60 7.92 -6.85
C ARG A 105 -3.34 8.44 -5.62
N GLN A 106 -3.52 7.56 -4.64
CA GLN A 106 -4.22 7.71 -3.38
C GLN A 106 -3.42 6.99 -2.29
N PRO A 107 -2.40 7.64 -1.72
CA PRO A 107 -1.66 7.09 -0.58
C PRO A 107 -2.60 6.81 0.60
N TYR A 108 -2.20 5.89 1.48
CA TYR A 108 -2.96 5.66 2.70
C TYR A 108 -2.86 6.88 3.62
N GLU A 109 -4.00 7.31 4.13
CA GLU A 109 -4.08 8.31 5.19
C GLU A 109 -4.52 7.63 6.49
N LEU A 110 -3.96 8.08 7.61
CA LEU A 110 -4.39 7.64 8.93
C LEU A 110 -5.74 8.28 9.28
N GLU A 111 -6.77 7.45 9.38
CA GLU A 111 -8.04 7.86 9.97
C GLU A 111 -7.91 7.87 11.50
N TRP A 112 -7.81 9.06 12.08
CA TRP A 112 -7.78 9.24 13.53
C TRP A 112 -9.16 8.96 14.11
N ALA A 113 -9.21 8.24 15.23
CA ALA A 113 -10.47 8.05 15.94
C ALA A 113 -10.97 9.41 16.46
N ASP A 114 -12.23 9.75 16.19
CA ASP A 114 -12.92 10.95 16.71
C ASP A 114 -13.14 10.94 18.23
N GLU A 115 -12.40 10.14 19.00
CA GLU A 115 -12.42 10.21 20.46
C GLU A 115 -11.72 11.51 20.90
N ILE A 116 -12.49 12.59 20.79
CA ILE A 116 -12.42 13.77 21.62
C ILE A 116 -12.06 13.29 23.01
N VAL A 117 -10.90 13.75 23.45
CA VAL A 117 -10.45 13.80 24.83
C VAL A 117 -11.64 14.20 25.71
N ARG A 118 -12.40 13.23 26.20
CA ARG A 118 -13.27 13.43 27.36
C ARG A 118 -12.32 13.37 28.55
N GLN A 119 -11.67 14.51 28.79
CA GLN A 119 -11.16 14.85 30.11
C GLN A 119 -12.33 14.73 31.08
N ASN A 120 -12.23 13.80 32.03
CA ASN A 120 -12.89 13.84 33.32
C ASN A 120 -11.92 13.30 34.35
#